data_AF-A0A7Y3U2X6-F1
#
_entry.id   AF-A0A7Y3U2X6-F1
#
_cell.length_a   1.000
_cell.length_b   1.000
_cell.length_c   1.000
_cell.angle_alpha   90.00
_cell.angle_beta   90.00
_cell.angle_gamma   90.00
#
_symmetry.space_group_name_H-M   'P 1'
#
loop_
_entity.id
_entity.type
_entity.pdbx_description
1 polymer ?
#
loop_
_entity_poly.entity_id
_entity_poly.type
_entity_poly.pdbx_seq_one_letter_code
_entity_poly.pdbx_strand_id
1 'polypeptide(L)'
;MLCLNKNPIDCFFPVYKEMVSSFHAGGNDIGMNSRSSLHVLEGTERLIKEELVRCIWFGQHLKRACLCTDNGSRLEILSPGWWNSEGGPDFKHAEFLLEGKGLVKGDIEVHVFSSDWIRHQHHKQSTYDTVCLHVALWNDNHGAYMKNHRGQTIPQLTLSKYLDAELDELVELIDVESYLKGKKVNPGYCQTEMENQKVNDQWIGRFLDYAGDERILQKAKRYERWLEKGTFEQVLYEAVMESLGYKNNKEPFFTLASRLPLEDIRYVIPEDASAQKKKKNMQSLLLGMAGLLPQQRNKKPTDDKETANYINDIEHAWNEIQKKINRDPLTKNDWSYAGIRPANFPERRIAAIANILSECSSLSIFRYLLSVLEKVENYQEERKIIKRLVEDIQSIFLGISDSYWSYHYTWYGKKLAKPVKLLGKERASNIFINVIIPILLIYARKHSNTKIEKVLHLTYRNYTPLPDTSVTKFMGNRIFGQPNVSKKIINSVRRQQGLYQIFKDFCENDNMSCNKCALYLSMVKD
;
A
#
# COMPACT_ATOMS: atom_id res chain seq x y z
N MET A 1 -3.62 41.80 15.71
CA MET A 1 -4.16 41.64 14.34
C MET A 1 -3.06 41.10 13.44
N LEU A 2 -3.17 39.84 13.02
CA LEU A 2 -2.38 39.27 11.92
C LEU A 2 -3.39 38.85 10.84
N CYS A 3 -3.16 39.27 9.60
CA CYS A 3 -4.19 39.17 8.56
C CYS A 3 -4.15 37.76 7.91
N LEU A 4 -5.10 36.90 8.29
CA LEU A 4 -5.17 35.49 7.85
C LEU A 4 -5.66 35.29 6.39
N ASN A 5 -6.04 36.36 5.68
CA ASN A 5 -6.73 36.29 4.38
C ASN A 5 -5.89 35.82 3.16
N LYS A 6 -4.71 35.21 3.35
CA LYS A 6 -3.90 34.64 2.26
C LYS A 6 -3.20 33.34 2.66
N ASN A 7 -3.95 32.24 2.65
CA ASN A 7 -3.42 30.86 2.55
C ASN A 7 -4.36 30.00 1.69
N PRO A 8 -3.89 28.88 1.11
CA PRO A 8 -4.30 28.45 -0.23
C PRO A 8 -5.62 27.66 -0.26
N ILE A 9 -6.74 28.39 -0.33
CA ILE A 9 -8.07 27.82 -0.63
C ILE A 9 -8.14 27.25 -2.08
N ASP A 10 -7.18 27.58 -2.94
CA ASP A 10 -7.13 27.14 -4.35
C ASP A 10 -6.51 25.75 -4.56
N CYS A 11 -5.99 25.10 -3.51
CA CYS A 11 -5.47 23.73 -3.57
C CYS A 11 -6.52 22.64 -3.30
N PHE A 12 -7.77 22.99 -2.97
CA PHE A 12 -8.81 22.03 -2.59
C PHE A 12 -9.79 21.73 -3.72
N PHE A 13 -10.05 20.44 -3.96
CA PHE A 13 -11.14 20.00 -4.85
C PHE A 13 -12.50 20.55 -4.36
N PRO A 14 -13.42 20.94 -5.25
CA PRO A 14 -14.67 21.62 -4.88
C PRO A 14 -15.50 20.92 -3.81
N VAL A 15 -15.53 19.58 -3.83
CA VAL A 15 -16.27 18.72 -2.88
C VAL A 15 -15.87 18.95 -1.41
N TYR A 16 -14.63 19.36 -1.13
CA TYR A 16 -14.20 19.65 0.24
C TYR A 16 -14.67 21.02 0.74
N LYS A 17 -14.97 21.97 -0.15
CA LYS A 17 -15.32 23.35 0.24
C LYS A 17 -16.71 23.46 0.85
N GLU A 18 -17.69 22.73 0.32
CA GLU A 18 -19.08 22.73 0.84
C GLU A 18 -19.20 22.10 2.23
N MET A 19 -18.32 21.15 2.57
CA MET A 19 -18.44 20.37 3.80
C MET A 19 -17.98 21.17 5.04
N VAL A 20 -16.96 22.02 4.89
CA VAL A 20 -16.41 22.89 5.96
C VAL A 20 -17.47 23.85 6.48
N SER A 21 -18.31 24.41 5.60
CA SER A 21 -19.38 25.33 5.97
C SER A 21 -20.48 24.72 6.86
N SER A 22 -20.54 23.39 7.00
CA SER A 22 -21.65 22.70 7.69
C SER A 22 -21.44 22.41 9.18
N PHE A 23 -20.23 22.63 9.72
CA PHE A 23 -19.86 22.20 11.08
C PHE A 23 -20.00 23.29 12.17
N HIS A 24 -20.26 24.55 11.79
CA HIS A 24 -20.21 25.72 12.69
C HIS A 24 -21.44 25.94 13.61
N ALA A 25 -22.13 24.88 14.05
CA ALA A 25 -23.34 24.98 14.87
C ALA A 25 -23.31 24.08 16.13
N GLY A 26 -22.57 24.50 17.18
CA GLY A 26 -22.66 23.90 18.52
C GLY A 26 -21.39 24.03 19.40
N GLY A 27 -21.53 24.64 20.60
CA GLY A 27 -20.55 24.64 21.71
C GLY A 27 -20.93 23.65 22.84
N ASN A 28 -20.25 23.49 23.99
CA ASN A 28 -19.11 24.16 24.65
C ASN A 28 -18.38 23.15 25.62
N ASP A 29 -17.12 23.45 26.02
CA ASP A 29 -16.44 23.35 27.36
C ASP A 29 -16.57 22.12 28.32
N ILE A 30 -15.71 21.84 29.34
CA ILE A 30 -14.30 22.13 29.78
C ILE A 30 -13.92 21.11 30.90
N GLY A 31 -12.64 20.79 31.16
CA GLY A 31 -12.14 20.47 32.53
C GLY A 31 -11.08 19.35 32.74
N MET A 32 -10.03 19.59 33.55
CA MET A 32 -8.85 18.71 33.81
C MET A 32 -8.47 18.54 35.32
N ASN A 33 -7.49 17.64 35.59
CA ASN A 33 -6.53 17.51 36.74
C ASN A 33 -6.85 16.45 37.84
N SER A 34 -6.06 15.37 38.08
CA SER A 34 -4.72 15.21 38.76
C SER A 34 -4.87 14.51 40.16
N ARG A 35 -3.90 13.94 40.90
CA ARG A 35 -2.42 13.71 40.82
C ARG A 35 -1.96 12.64 41.88
N SER A 36 -0.69 12.17 41.84
CA SER A 36 0.14 11.53 42.94
C SER A 36 -0.30 10.18 43.58
N SER A 37 0.56 9.30 44.15
CA SER A 37 2.05 9.17 44.23
C SER A 37 2.56 7.79 44.75
N LEU A 38 3.71 7.34 44.21
CA LEU A 38 4.81 6.45 44.67
C LEU A 38 4.68 5.37 45.78
N HIS A 39 5.35 4.21 45.54
CA HIS A 39 6.51 3.71 46.31
C HIS A 39 7.41 2.78 45.45
N VAL A 40 8.69 2.60 45.83
CA VAL A 40 9.81 2.05 45.00
C VAL A 40 10.37 0.74 45.56
N LEU A 41 10.89 -0.15 44.69
CA LEU A 41 12.03 -1.04 44.98
C LEU A 41 12.90 -1.23 43.71
N GLU A 42 14.23 -1.27 43.87
CA GLU A 42 15.22 -1.31 42.78
C GLU A 42 15.57 -2.74 42.30
N GLY A 43 16.03 -2.84 41.04
CA GLY A 43 17.10 -3.78 40.67
C GLY A 43 16.79 -4.81 39.58
N THR A 44 17.24 -4.55 38.35
CA THR A 44 17.93 -5.55 37.49
C THR A 44 18.49 -4.91 36.22
N GLU A 45 19.81 -4.82 36.09
CA GLU A 45 20.48 -4.36 34.86
C GLU A 45 20.08 -5.25 33.67
N ARG A 46 19.31 -4.69 32.74
CA ARG A 46 18.96 -5.34 31.46
C ARG A 46 19.74 -4.68 30.33
N LEU A 47 20.41 -5.49 29.51
CA LEU A 47 20.94 -5.07 28.21
C LEU A 47 19.82 -4.44 27.37
N ILE A 48 19.88 -3.12 27.20
CA ILE A 48 18.90 -2.35 26.43
C ILE A 48 18.96 -2.74 24.97
N LYS A 49 17.79 -2.97 24.36
CA LYS A 49 17.66 -3.32 22.95
C LYS A 49 17.19 -2.13 22.11
N GLU A 50 17.55 -2.13 20.83
CA GLU A 50 17.13 -1.11 19.87
C GLU A 50 15.60 -1.02 19.72
N GLU A 51 14.84 -2.11 19.90
CA GLU A 51 13.37 -2.02 19.92
C GLU A 51 12.87 -1.09 21.02
N LEU A 52 13.48 -1.09 22.22
CA LEU A 52 13.08 -0.20 23.30
C LEU A 52 13.40 1.26 22.96
N VAL A 53 14.59 1.55 22.43
CA VAL A 53 14.98 2.92 22.04
C VAL A 53 14.04 3.47 20.96
N ARG A 54 13.66 2.62 19.99
CA ARG A 54 12.65 2.95 18.98
C ARG A 54 11.26 3.18 19.59
N CYS A 55 10.89 2.44 20.63
CA CYS A 55 9.65 2.70 21.39
C CYS A 55 9.71 4.01 22.21
N ILE A 56 10.84 4.35 22.82
CA ILE A 56 11.07 5.62 23.52
C ILE A 56 10.92 6.79 22.53
N TRP A 57 11.60 6.71 21.38
CA TRP A 57 11.48 7.69 20.31
C TRP A 57 10.04 7.80 19.78
N PHE A 58 9.44 6.70 19.34
CA PHE A 58 8.11 6.71 18.73
C PHE A 58 7.01 7.10 19.70
N GLY A 59 7.09 6.62 20.95
CA GLY A 59 6.18 6.96 22.04
C GLY A 59 6.39 8.38 22.59
N GLN A 60 7.47 9.07 22.21
CA GLN A 60 7.81 10.42 22.67
C GLN A 60 7.95 10.52 24.19
N HIS A 61 8.52 9.48 24.82
CA HIS A 61 8.84 9.40 26.26
C HIS A 61 10.05 10.30 26.59
N LEU A 62 9.84 11.61 26.43
CA LEU A 62 10.88 12.64 26.37
C LEU A 62 10.40 13.97 26.94
N LYS A 63 11.32 14.71 27.56
CA LYS A 63 11.18 16.11 27.99
C LYS A 63 11.18 17.06 26.78
N ARG A 64 10.16 16.96 25.92
CA ARG A 64 10.06 17.60 24.59
C ARG A 64 10.35 19.10 24.56
N ALA A 65 10.08 19.84 25.63
CA ALA A 65 10.25 21.29 25.70
C ALA A 65 11.73 21.76 25.65
N CYS A 66 12.68 20.91 26.03
CA CYS A 66 14.10 21.24 26.15
C CYS A 66 15.03 20.40 25.25
N LEU A 67 14.50 19.74 24.22
CA LEU A 67 15.31 18.97 23.28
C LEU A 67 16.30 19.87 22.52
N CYS A 68 17.58 19.53 22.58
CA CYS A 68 18.63 20.07 21.72
C CYS A 68 19.45 18.93 21.11
N THR A 69 19.87 19.08 19.87
CA THR A 69 20.85 18.17 19.24
C THR A 69 22.22 18.29 19.92
N ASP A 70 23.11 17.31 19.72
CA ASP A 70 24.39 17.23 20.42
C ASP A 70 25.40 18.34 20.05
N ASN A 71 25.07 19.16 19.04
CA ASN A 71 25.76 20.43 18.71
C ASN A 71 25.21 21.66 19.48
N GLY A 72 24.19 21.49 20.32
CA GLY A 72 23.50 22.55 21.07
C GLY A 72 22.27 23.18 20.41
N SER A 73 21.98 22.91 19.13
CA SER A 73 20.82 23.51 18.43
C SER A 73 19.48 23.01 18.99
N ARG A 74 18.56 23.92 19.33
CA ARG A 74 17.22 23.56 19.80
C ARG A 74 16.42 22.80 18.74
N LEU A 75 15.70 21.76 19.17
CA LEU A 75 14.90 20.87 18.32
C LEU A 75 13.46 20.79 18.85
N GLU A 76 12.46 20.88 17.97
CA GLU A 76 11.05 20.66 18.31
C GLU A 76 10.46 19.57 17.40
N ILE A 77 10.14 18.41 17.98
CA ILE A 77 9.55 17.29 17.23
C ILE A 77 8.09 17.58 16.91
N LEU A 78 7.78 17.78 15.63
CA LEU A 78 6.40 17.90 15.13
C LEU A 78 5.83 16.51 14.79
N SER A 79 6.68 15.60 14.31
CA SER A 79 6.37 14.20 14.05
C SER A 79 7.66 13.35 14.11
N PRO A 80 7.75 12.29 14.93
CA PRO A 80 8.91 11.38 14.99
C PRO A 80 9.07 10.47 13.76
N GLY A 81 8.18 10.57 12.77
CA GLY A 81 8.11 9.71 11.60
C GLY A 81 7.26 8.46 11.81
N TRP A 82 7.20 7.60 10.79
CA TRP A 82 6.40 6.38 10.78
C TRP A 82 7.33 5.18 10.96
N TRP A 83 7.00 4.30 11.91
CA TRP A 83 7.77 3.09 12.17
C TRP A 83 7.91 2.24 10.91
N ASN A 84 9.14 2.09 10.43
CA ASN A 84 9.49 1.24 9.31
C ASN A 84 9.66 -0.20 9.77
N SER A 85 9.01 -1.13 9.08
CA SER A 85 9.17 -2.58 9.27
C SER A 85 9.63 -3.28 8.01
N GLU A 86 9.90 -2.51 6.94
CA GLU A 86 10.68 -2.92 5.77
C GLU A 86 12.16 -2.49 6.01
N GLY A 87 13.07 -2.84 5.11
CA GLY A 87 14.49 -2.44 5.25
C GLY A 87 14.73 -0.93 5.05
N GLY A 88 15.85 -0.44 5.57
CA GLY A 88 16.21 0.98 5.57
C GLY A 88 15.86 1.67 6.91
N PRO A 89 15.94 3.01 6.97
CA PRO A 89 15.77 3.79 8.20
C PRO A 89 14.57 3.40 9.07
N ASP A 90 14.75 3.36 10.39
CA ASP A 90 13.75 2.96 11.39
C ASP A 90 12.46 3.79 11.34
N PHE A 91 12.55 5.09 11.03
CA PHE A 91 11.40 5.97 10.89
C PHE A 91 11.43 6.75 9.59
N LYS A 92 10.31 6.76 8.88
CA LYS A 92 10.14 7.48 7.61
C LYS A 92 9.33 8.77 7.78
N HIS A 93 9.67 9.81 7.01
CA HIS A 93 8.91 11.07 6.96
C HIS A 93 8.64 11.70 8.35
N ALA A 94 9.70 11.86 9.14
CA ALA A 94 9.70 12.69 10.33
C ALA A 94 9.70 14.18 9.96
N GLU A 95 9.16 15.00 10.88
CA GLU A 95 9.16 16.46 10.78
C GLU A 95 9.59 17.07 12.12
N PHE A 96 10.55 17.98 12.10
CA PHE A 96 10.94 18.75 13.28
C PHE A 96 11.42 20.14 12.91
N LEU A 97 11.24 21.10 13.82
CA LEU A 97 11.93 22.39 13.72
C LEU A 97 13.33 22.22 14.31
N LEU A 98 14.35 22.72 13.62
CA LEU A 98 15.72 22.80 14.10
C LEU A 98 16.21 24.25 14.05
N GLU A 99 16.74 24.74 15.16
CA GLU A 99 17.34 26.05 15.26
C GLU A 99 18.43 26.27 14.20
N GLY A 100 18.41 27.44 13.57
CA GLY A 100 19.30 27.78 12.44
C GLY A 100 18.97 27.11 11.10
N LYS A 101 18.08 26.10 11.03
CA LYS A 101 17.62 25.48 9.76
C LYS A 101 16.12 25.65 9.47
N GLY A 102 15.29 25.88 10.48
CA GLY A 102 13.83 25.91 10.32
C GLY A 102 13.23 24.50 10.26
N LEU A 103 12.21 24.31 9.43
CA LEU A 103 11.52 23.01 9.27
C LEU A 103 12.39 22.02 8.51
N VAL A 104 12.77 20.92 9.18
CA VAL A 104 13.49 19.79 8.61
C VAL A 104 12.52 18.61 8.42
N LYS A 105 12.67 17.92 7.28
CA LYS A 105 11.91 16.72 6.93
C LYS A 105 12.82 15.65 6.35
N GLY A 106 12.51 14.39 6.63
CA GLY A 106 13.27 13.24 6.15
C GLY A 106 13.10 12.04 7.08
N ASP A 107 14.05 11.11 7.03
CA ASP A 107 14.00 9.89 7.82
C ASP A 107 14.79 10.03 9.13
N ILE A 108 14.55 9.12 10.07
CA ILE A 108 15.27 9.03 11.34
C ILE A 108 15.73 7.59 11.55
N GLU A 109 16.97 7.46 12.01
CA GLU A 109 17.57 6.18 12.39
C GLU A 109 17.85 6.17 13.89
N VAL A 110 17.59 5.03 14.55
CA VAL A 110 17.62 4.93 16.02
C VAL A 110 18.48 3.75 16.49
N HIS A 111 19.55 4.05 17.23
CA HIS A 111 20.43 3.05 17.81
C HIS A 111 20.49 3.10 19.34
N VAL A 112 21.00 2.04 19.97
CA VAL A 112 21.39 2.09 21.38
C VAL A 112 22.63 2.97 21.54
N PHE A 113 23.66 2.73 20.73
CA PHE A 113 24.90 3.49 20.73
C PHE A 113 25.12 4.24 19.43
N SER A 114 25.66 5.46 19.51
CA SER A 114 25.94 6.29 18.34
C SER A 114 26.95 5.70 17.34
N SER A 115 27.86 4.84 17.79
CA SER A 115 28.81 4.12 16.94
C SER A 115 28.15 3.07 16.03
N ASP A 116 26.91 2.66 16.34
CA ASP A 116 26.21 1.57 15.65
C ASP A 116 25.90 1.92 14.18
N TRP A 117 25.69 3.19 13.88
CA TRP A 117 25.61 3.74 12.51
C TRP A 117 26.83 3.38 11.63
N ILE A 118 28.02 3.30 12.24
CA ILE A 118 29.25 2.87 11.57
C ILE A 118 29.32 1.34 11.55
N ARG A 119 29.01 0.67 12.67
CA ARG A 119 28.99 -0.80 12.82
C ARG A 119 28.10 -1.48 11.78
N HIS A 120 26.90 -0.96 11.56
CA HIS A 120 25.90 -1.45 10.60
C HIS A 120 26.13 -0.93 9.17
N GLN A 121 27.16 -0.12 8.96
CA GLN A 121 27.59 0.42 7.67
C GLN A 121 26.58 1.34 6.95
N HIS A 122 25.67 1.98 7.69
CA HIS A 122 24.68 2.92 7.12
C HIS A 122 25.34 4.12 6.42
N HIS A 123 26.51 4.55 6.91
CA HIS A 123 27.40 5.50 6.23
C HIS A 123 27.90 5.07 4.83
N LYS A 124 27.62 3.85 4.37
CA LYS A 124 27.95 3.34 3.01
C LYS A 124 26.71 3.00 2.18
N GLN A 125 25.50 3.18 2.72
CA GLN A 125 24.26 2.69 2.13
C GLN A 125 23.39 3.85 1.69
N SER A 126 23.12 3.95 0.38
CA SER A 126 22.27 5.01 -0.19
C SER A 126 20.81 4.98 0.30
N THR A 127 20.35 3.86 0.87
CA THR A 127 19.04 3.74 1.53
C THR A 127 18.89 4.61 2.78
N TYR A 128 19.99 5.16 3.31
CA TYR A 128 20.02 6.06 4.47
C TYR A 128 20.38 7.50 4.08
N ASP A 129 20.47 7.82 2.78
CA ASP A 129 20.76 9.20 2.31
C ASP A 129 19.67 10.20 2.73
N THR A 130 18.45 9.73 3.00
CA THR A 130 17.28 10.51 3.44
C THR A 130 17.24 10.75 4.95
N VAL A 131 18.15 10.16 5.76
CA VAL A 131 18.17 10.36 7.21
C VAL A 131 18.57 11.80 7.54
N CYS A 132 17.69 12.50 8.26
CA CYS A 132 17.82 13.91 8.61
C CYS A 132 18.12 14.16 10.10
N LEU A 133 17.94 13.14 10.94
CA LEU A 133 18.36 13.11 12.35
C LEU A 133 18.82 11.68 12.70
N HIS A 134 19.95 11.56 13.39
CA HIS A 134 20.37 10.29 13.99
C HIS A 134 20.07 10.36 15.50
N VAL A 135 19.33 9.39 16.01
CA VAL A 135 18.92 9.33 17.41
C VAL A 135 19.64 8.16 18.08
N ALA A 136 20.30 8.40 19.20
CA ALA A 136 20.98 7.36 19.96
C ALA A 136 20.53 7.43 21.43
N LEU A 137 20.42 6.29 22.11
CA LEU A 137 20.21 6.32 23.56
C LEU A 137 21.44 6.90 24.27
N TRP A 138 22.63 6.44 23.88
CA TRP A 138 23.92 6.96 24.34
C TRP A 138 24.84 7.36 23.18
N ASN A 139 25.52 8.49 23.35
CA ASN A 139 26.52 8.99 22.41
C ASN A 139 27.93 8.63 22.89
N ASP A 140 28.35 7.43 22.49
CA ASP A 140 29.65 6.80 22.76
C ASP A 140 30.74 7.22 21.76
N ASN A 141 30.38 7.84 20.63
CA ASN A 141 31.36 8.35 19.66
C ASN A 141 31.77 9.81 19.92
N HIS A 142 31.12 10.46 20.89
CA HIS A 142 31.30 11.87 21.30
C HIS A 142 31.13 12.90 20.17
N GLY A 143 30.57 12.49 19.02
CA GLY A 143 30.32 13.32 17.86
C GLY A 143 28.98 14.05 17.96
N ALA A 144 28.91 15.24 17.38
CA ALA A 144 27.66 15.98 17.24
C ALA A 144 26.92 15.68 15.91
N TYR A 145 27.58 14.97 14.98
CA TYR A 145 27.07 14.66 13.64
C TYR A 145 27.56 13.30 13.14
N MET A 146 26.66 12.56 12.49
CA MET A 146 27.02 11.43 11.62
C MET A 146 27.22 11.89 10.17
N LYS A 147 27.71 10.99 9.31
CA LYS A 147 27.76 11.17 7.85
C LYS A 147 27.04 10.03 7.14
N ASN A 148 26.24 10.35 6.13
CA ASN A 148 25.68 9.37 5.19
C ASN A 148 26.67 9.02 4.07
N HIS A 149 26.24 8.16 3.15
CA HIS A 149 27.03 7.73 1.98
C HIS A 149 27.45 8.91 1.07
N ARG A 150 26.68 10.00 1.02
CA ARG A 150 27.03 11.24 0.29
C ARG A 150 27.96 12.18 1.08
N GLY A 151 28.38 11.80 2.29
CA GLY A 151 29.17 12.64 3.18
C GLY A 151 28.42 13.80 3.83
N GLN A 152 27.09 13.88 3.66
CA GLN A 152 26.26 14.92 4.27
C GLN A 152 26.20 14.74 5.78
N THR A 153 26.25 15.84 6.53
CA THR A 153 26.21 15.83 8.00
C THR A 153 24.78 15.70 8.53
N ILE A 154 24.56 14.63 9.30
CA ILE A 154 23.30 14.34 9.98
C ILE A 154 23.46 14.74 11.45
N PRO A 155 22.68 15.68 12.01
CA PRO A 155 22.76 16.01 13.43
C PRO A 155 22.38 14.81 14.31
N GLN A 156 22.97 14.75 15.50
CA GLN A 156 22.69 13.71 16.50
C GLN A 156 21.81 14.22 17.64
N LEU A 157 20.98 13.34 18.20
CA LEU A 157 20.23 13.57 19.43
C LEU A 157 20.46 12.39 20.40
N THR A 158 21.07 12.67 21.55
CA THR A 158 21.23 11.71 22.65
C THR A 158 19.99 11.66 23.54
N LEU A 159 19.22 10.57 23.53
CA LEU A 159 17.95 10.48 24.27
C LEU A 159 18.12 10.40 25.79
N SER A 160 19.20 9.78 26.30
CA SER A 160 19.44 9.66 27.75
C SER A 160 19.51 11.01 28.48
N LYS A 161 19.80 12.12 27.78
CA LYS A 161 19.77 13.49 28.32
C LYS A 161 18.35 14.03 28.54
N TYR A 162 17.34 13.42 27.91
CA TYR A 162 16.01 13.99 27.74
C TYR A 162 14.85 13.04 28.06
N LEU A 163 15.10 11.86 28.65
CA LEU A 163 14.02 10.95 29.07
C LEU A 163 13.08 11.66 30.07
N ASP A 164 11.77 11.41 29.99
CA ASP A 164 10.76 11.99 30.91
C ASP A 164 10.58 11.20 32.21
N ALA A 165 10.94 9.92 32.21
CA ALA A 165 11.08 9.03 33.35
C ALA A 165 12.49 8.41 33.39
N GLU A 166 12.84 7.73 34.47
CA GLU A 166 14.13 7.01 34.54
C GLU A 166 14.12 5.81 33.57
N LEU A 167 15.30 5.43 33.07
CA LEU A 167 15.38 4.40 32.01
C LEU A 167 14.83 3.05 32.46
N ASP A 168 15.05 2.66 33.72
CA ASP A 168 14.51 1.42 34.28
C ASP A 168 12.97 1.46 34.39
N GLU A 169 12.39 2.61 34.76
CA GLU A 169 10.92 2.80 34.74
C GLU A 169 10.38 2.66 33.31
N LEU A 170 11.07 3.21 32.31
CA LEU A 170 10.70 3.06 30.90
C LEU A 170 10.84 1.60 30.41
N VAL A 171 11.83 0.84 30.88
CA VAL A 171 11.97 -0.60 30.59
C VAL A 171 10.76 -1.40 31.09
N GLU A 172 10.16 -1.02 32.22
CA GLU A 172 8.97 -1.68 32.78
C GLU A 172 7.65 -1.19 32.15
N LEU A 173 7.51 0.11 31.91
CA LEU A 173 6.28 0.73 31.39
C LEU A 173 6.07 0.53 29.87
N ILE A 174 7.16 0.36 29.12
CA ILE A 174 7.13 0.17 27.68
C ILE A 174 6.99 -1.33 27.35
N ASP A 175 5.73 -1.76 27.20
CA ASP A 175 5.41 -2.98 26.47
C ASP A 175 5.81 -2.85 24.99
N VAL A 176 7.07 -3.18 24.71
CA VAL A 176 7.68 -3.25 23.37
C VAL A 176 6.88 -4.20 22.46
N GLU A 177 6.35 -5.30 23.00
CA GLU A 177 5.58 -6.24 22.22
C GLU A 177 4.26 -5.62 21.72
N SER A 178 3.64 -4.74 22.53
CA SER A 178 2.50 -3.93 22.10
C SER A 178 2.86 -2.91 21.02
N TYR A 179 4.03 -2.27 21.05
CA TYR A 179 4.46 -1.39 19.95
C TYR A 179 4.69 -2.19 18.66
N LEU A 180 5.42 -3.31 18.72
CA LEU A 180 5.67 -4.19 17.57
C LEU A 180 4.36 -4.81 17.01
N LYS A 181 3.36 -5.05 17.86
CA LYS A 181 2.01 -5.49 17.46
C LYS A 181 1.08 -4.33 17.05
N GLY A 182 1.54 -3.08 17.07
CA GLY A 182 0.80 -1.88 16.66
C GLY A 182 -0.34 -1.45 17.59
N LYS A 183 -0.26 -1.81 18.88
CA LYS A 183 -1.26 -1.51 19.94
C LYS A 183 -1.02 -0.17 20.66
N LYS A 184 0.23 0.27 20.81
CA LYS A 184 0.60 1.63 21.25
C LYS A 184 1.04 2.43 20.03
N VAL A 185 0.59 3.68 19.91
CA VAL A 185 0.65 4.49 18.70
C VAL A 185 0.98 5.94 19.05
N ASN A 186 1.81 6.60 18.23
CA ASN A 186 1.86 8.06 18.19
C ASN A 186 0.67 8.65 17.38
N PRO A 187 -0.33 9.30 18.02
CA PRO A 187 -1.41 9.97 17.31
C PRO A 187 -0.92 11.14 16.43
N GLY A 188 -1.64 11.44 15.34
CA GLY A 188 -1.46 12.71 14.64
C GLY A 188 -2.28 13.83 15.28
N TYR A 189 -1.99 15.10 14.96
CA TYR A 189 -2.81 16.25 15.37
C TYR A 189 -4.31 16.07 15.08
N CYS A 190 -4.66 15.33 14.02
CA CYS A 190 -6.04 14.97 13.70
C CYS A 190 -6.72 14.08 14.75
N GLN A 191 -6.00 13.17 15.42
CA GLN A 191 -6.57 12.37 16.52
C GLN A 191 -6.82 13.25 17.74
N THR A 192 -5.87 14.12 18.07
CA THR A 192 -6.00 15.03 19.23
C THR A 192 -7.22 15.94 19.05
N GLU A 193 -7.43 16.47 17.85
CA GLU A 193 -8.58 17.33 17.58
C GLU A 193 -9.91 16.56 17.50
N MET A 194 -9.90 15.29 17.05
CA MET A 194 -11.09 14.44 17.16
C MET A 194 -11.51 14.20 18.62
N GLU A 195 -10.56 14.05 19.54
CA GLU A 195 -10.83 13.92 20.98
C GLU A 195 -11.29 15.25 21.59
N ASN A 196 -10.57 16.36 21.32
CA ASN A 196 -10.91 17.70 21.80
C ASN A 196 -12.34 18.10 21.43
N GLN A 197 -12.72 17.97 20.15
CA GLN A 197 -14.03 18.38 19.63
C GLN A 197 -15.10 17.28 19.78
N LYS A 198 -14.76 16.11 20.34
CA LYS A 198 -15.65 14.94 20.48
C LYS A 198 -16.35 14.57 19.17
N VAL A 199 -15.57 14.52 18.08
CA VAL A 199 -16.07 14.33 16.71
C VAL A 199 -16.82 13.00 16.59
N ASN A 200 -18.07 13.05 16.14
CA ASN A 200 -18.91 11.85 16.10
C ASN A 200 -18.55 10.90 14.94
N ASP A 201 -18.73 9.59 15.17
CA ASP A 201 -18.48 8.50 14.20
C ASP A 201 -19.13 8.72 12.83
N GLN A 202 -20.29 9.39 12.78
CA GLN A 202 -21.02 9.61 11.53
C GLN A 202 -20.31 10.65 10.66
N TRP A 203 -19.80 11.74 11.25
CA TRP A 203 -19.10 12.80 10.54
C TRP A 203 -17.79 12.27 9.94
N ILE A 204 -16.93 11.62 10.74
CA ILE A 204 -15.68 11.05 10.24
C ILE A 204 -15.93 9.90 9.25
N GLY A 205 -17.01 9.13 9.47
CA GLY A 205 -17.49 8.14 8.51
C GLY A 205 -17.87 8.77 7.15
N ARG A 206 -18.56 9.93 7.15
CA ARG A 206 -18.88 10.68 5.92
C ARG A 206 -17.64 11.27 5.26
N PHE A 207 -16.70 11.84 6.03
CA PHE A 207 -15.44 12.35 5.49
C PHE A 207 -14.65 11.23 4.76
N LEU A 208 -14.54 10.05 5.39
CA LEU A 208 -13.95 8.86 4.77
C LEU A 208 -14.75 8.32 3.57
N ASP A 209 -16.08 8.48 3.58
CA ASP A 209 -16.92 8.12 2.45
C ASP A 209 -16.60 9.02 1.22
N TYR A 210 -16.53 10.35 1.40
CA TYR A 210 -16.17 11.29 0.32
C TYR A 210 -14.74 11.09 -0.19
N ALA A 211 -13.76 10.95 0.71
CA ALA A 211 -12.37 10.66 0.33
C ALA A 211 -12.27 9.30 -0.42
N GLY A 212 -13.13 8.33 -0.06
CA GLY A 212 -13.26 7.07 -0.76
C GLY A 212 -13.85 7.21 -2.17
N ASP A 213 -14.86 8.05 -2.34
CA ASP A 213 -15.48 8.32 -3.63
C ASP A 213 -14.54 9.14 -4.54
N GLU A 214 -13.78 10.12 -4.03
CA GLU A 214 -12.71 10.80 -4.78
C GLU A 214 -11.64 9.81 -5.26
N ARG A 215 -11.23 8.85 -4.42
CA ARG A 215 -10.22 7.86 -4.81
C ARG A 215 -10.63 6.96 -5.97
N ILE A 216 -11.91 6.56 -6.04
CA ILE A 216 -12.40 5.74 -7.16
C ILE A 216 -12.51 6.58 -8.44
N LEU A 217 -12.83 7.87 -8.31
CA LEU A 217 -12.85 8.83 -9.43
C LEU A 217 -11.43 9.12 -9.97
N GLN A 218 -10.42 9.31 -9.11
CA GLN A 218 -9.02 9.45 -9.55
C GLN A 218 -8.52 8.20 -10.29
N LYS A 219 -8.92 7.00 -9.85
CA LYS A 219 -8.63 5.74 -10.55
C LYS A 219 -9.33 5.66 -11.90
N ALA A 220 -10.60 6.07 -12.00
CA ALA A 220 -11.31 6.14 -13.27
C ALA A 220 -10.62 7.11 -14.23
N LYS A 221 -10.33 8.34 -13.79
CA LYS A 221 -9.64 9.38 -14.57
C LYS A 221 -8.25 8.96 -15.08
N ARG A 222 -7.54 8.07 -14.36
CA ARG A 222 -6.30 7.45 -14.86
C ARG A 222 -6.57 6.57 -16.09
N TYR A 223 -7.58 5.71 -16.05
CA TYR A 223 -7.91 4.82 -17.17
C TYR A 223 -8.64 5.54 -18.31
N GLU A 224 -9.32 6.67 -18.05
CA GLU A 224 -9.85 7.54 -19.11
C GLU A 224 -8.74 7.99 -20.07
N ARG A 225 -7.56 8.35 -19.54
CA ARG A 225 -6.38 8.70 -20.35
C ARG A 225 -5.82 7.50 -21.14
N TRP A 226 -5.96 6.29 -20.63
CA TRP A 226 -5.55 5.09 -21.37
C TRP A 226 -6.52 4.80 -22.53
N LEU A 227 -7.81 5.05 -22.31
CA LEU A 227 -8.87 4.95 -23.32
C LEU A 227 -8.79 6.04 -24.42
N GLU A 228 -7.90 7.03 -24.32
CA GLU A 228 -7.56 7.93 -25.43
C GLU A 228 -6.78 7.21 -26.54
N LYS A 229 -6.11 6.09 -26.21
CA LYS A 229 -5.22 5.35 -27.12
C LYS A 229 -5.56 3.87 -27.29
N GLY A 230 -6.61 3.39 -26.63
CA GLY A 230 -6.94 1.97 -26.59
C GLY A 230 -8.41 1.69 -26.31
N THR A 231 -8.84 0.45 -26.61
CA THR A 231 -10.21 0.00 -26.36
C THR A 231 -10.42 -0.39 -24.89
N PHE A 232 -11.67 -0.48 -24.44
CA PHE A 232 -12.00 -1.01 -23.11
C PHE A 232 -11.46 -2.45 -22.89
N GLU A 233 -11.43 -3.28 -23.93
CA GLU A 233 -10.84 -4.63 -23.87
C GLU A 233 -9.33 -4.56 -23.55
N GLN A 234 -8.57 -3.74 -24.29
CA GLN A 234 -7.11 -3.61 -24.11
C GLN A 234 -6.76 -2.93 -22.77
N VAL A 235 -7.42 -1.81 -22.44
CA VAL A 235 -7.16 -1.07 -21.19
C VAL A 235 -7.47 -1.92 -19.95
N LEU A 236 -8.52 -2.74 -19.98
CA LEU A 236 -8.80 -3.68 -18.90
C LEU A 236 -7.73 -4.77 -18.79
N TYR A 237 -7.30 -5.34 -19.92
CA TYR A 237 -6.24 -6.35 -19.94
C TYR A 237 -4.93 -5.82 -19.34
N GLU A 238 -4.46 -4.65 -19.80
CA GLU A 238 -3.25 -4.00 -19.30
C GLU A 238 -3.35 -3.64 -17.81
N ALA A 239 -4.51 -3.13 -17.37
CA ALA A 239 -4.72 -2.78 -15.96
C ALA A 239 -4.83 -4.01 -15.04
N VAL A 240 -5.40 -5.12 -15.52
CA VAL A 240 -5.40 -6.41 -14.79
C VAL A 240 -3.96 -6.96 -14.69
N MET A 241 -3.21 -6.91 -15.79
CA MET A 241 -1.80 -7.29 -15.84
C MET A 241 -0.96 -6.46 -14.86
N GLU A 242 -0.93 -5.12 -14.99
CA GLU A 242 -0.21 -4.21 -14.08
C GLU A 242 -0.53 -4.54 -12.62
N SER A 243 -1.81 -4.75 -12.31
CA SER A 243 -2.25 -5.07 -10.96
C SER A 243 -1.61 -6.36 -10.44
N LEU A 244 -1.52 -7.42 -11.27
CA LEU A 244 -0.90 -8.70 -10.90
C LEU A 244 0.57 -8.60 -10.50
N GLY A 245 1.26 -7.49 -10.82
CA GLY A 245 2.62 -7.18 -10.39
C GLY A 245 2.82 -6.71 -8.95
N TYR A 246 1.75 -6.54 -8.16
CA TYR A 246 1.81 -6.07 -6.74
C TYR A 246 2.50 -4.70 -6.60
N LYS A 247 3.48 -4.55 -5.69
CA LYS A 247 4.27 -3.32 -5.49
C LYS A 247 5.44 -3.27 -6.49
N ASN A 248 6.15 -4.39 -6.64
CA ASN A 248 7.49 -4.42 -7.22
C ASN A 248 7.54 -4.76 -8.73
N ASN A 249 6.47 -5.31 -9.32
CA ASN A 249 6.45 -5.76 -10.73
C ASN A 249 5.32 -5.13 -11.55
N LYS A 250 4.75 -3.98 -11.14
CA LYS A 250 3.67 -3.33 -11.90
C LYS A 250 4.08 -2.98 -13.33
N GLU A 251 5.22 -2.31 -13.46
CA GLU A 251 5.75 -1.87 -14.75
C GLU A 251 6.11 -3.06 -15.64
N PRO A 252 6.85 -4.10 -15.19
CA PRO A 252 7.12 -5.29 -16.00
C PRO A 252 5.86 -6.00 -16.50
N PHE A 253 4.82 -6.11 -15.67
CA PHE A 253 3.53 -6.67 -16.10
C PHE A 253 2.78 -5.78 -17.10
N PHE A 254 2.81 -4.46 -16.90
CA PHE A 254 2.22 -3.49 -17.84
C PHE A 254 2.95 -3.52 -19.19
N THR A 255 4.28 -3.45 -19.18
CA THR A 255 5.12 -3.51 -20.38
C THR A 255 4.99 -4.85 -21.11
N LEU A 256 4.86 -5.99 -20.39
CA LEU A 256 4.50 -7.27 -21.02
C LEU A 256 3.14 -7.21 -21.72
N ALA A 257 2.13 -6.58 -21.12
CA ALA A 257 0.80 -6.46 -21.68
C ALA A 257 0.75 -5.52 -22.91
N SER A 258 1.43 -4.38 -22.86
CA SER A 258 1.51 -3.46 -24.00
C SER A 258 2.43 -3.96 -25.12
N ARG A 259 3.38 -4.87 -24.83
CA ARG A 259 4.09 -5.65 -25.87
C ARG A 259 3.27 -6.83 -26.41
N LEU A 260 2.16 -7.20 -25.78
CA LEU A 260 1.23 -8.23 -26.28
C LEU A 260 -0.24 -7.75 -26.26
N PRO A 261 -0.60 -6.75 -27.10
CA PRO A 261 -1.99 -6.41 -27.38
C PRO A 261 -2.88 -7.62 -27.63
N LEU A 262 -4.13 -7.56 -27.17
CA LEU A 262 -5.09 -8.67 -27.30
C LEU A 262 -5.30 -9.13 -28.74
N GLU A 263 -5.14 -8.23 -29.72
CA GLU A 263 -5.20 -8.53 -31.15
C GLU A 263 -4.08 -9.47 -31.60
N ASP A 264 -2.83 -9.21 -31.19
CA ASP A 264 -1.70 -10.10 -31.50
C ASP A 264 -1.85 -11.46 -30.80
N ILE A 265 -2.37 -11.48 -29.57
CA ILE A 265 -2.68 -12.73 -28.85
C ILE A 265 -3.72 -13.55 -29.65
N ARG A 266 -4.79 -12.92 -30.14
CA ARG A 266 -5.82 -13.57 -30.99
C ARG A 266 -5.25 -14.06 -32.32
N TYR A 267 -4.37 -13.30 -32.96
CA TYR A 267 -3.70 -13.70 -34.20
C TYR A 267 -2.80 -14.93 -34.01
N VAL A 268 -2.04 -14.99 -32.93
CA VAL A 268 -1.07 -16.07 -32.67
C VAL A 268 -1.73 -17.32 -32.06
N ILE A 269 -2.86 -17.17 -31.36
CA ILE A 269 -3.59 -18.26 -30.68
C ILE A 269 -5.03 -18.34 -31.23
N PRO A 270 -5.27 -19.18 -32.26
CA PRO A 270 -6.58 -19.31 -32.91
C PRO A 270 -7.74 -19.69 -31.97
N GLU A 271 -8.93 -19.17 -32.28
CA GLU A 271 -10.15 -19.41 -31.48
C GLU A 271 -10.71 -20.83 -31.59
N ASP A 272 -10.43 -21.55 -32.68
CA ASP A 272 -10.83 -22.95 -32.93
C ASP A 272 -9.93 -23.97 -32.19
N ALA A 273 -8.78 -23.53 -31.66
CA ALA A 273 -7.89 -24.39 -30.90
C ALA A 273 -8.55 -24.95 -29.63
N SER A 274 -8.31 -26.22 -29.34
CA SER A 274 -8.85 -26.87 -28.14
C SER A 274 -8.44 -26.15 -26.85
N ALA A 275 -9.29 -26.19 -25.82
CA ALA A 275 -9.08 -25.45 -24.57
C ALA A 275 -7.70 -25.72 -23.94
N GLN A 276 -7.22 -26.98 -23.97
CA GLN A 276 -5.90 -27.34 -23.48
C GLN A 276 -4.77 -26.75 -24.33
N LYS A 277 -4.92 -26.72 -25.67
CA LYS A 277 -3.94 -26.10 -26.58
C LYS A 277 -3.89 -24.59 -26.41
N LYS A 278 -5.04 -23.92 -26.20
CA LYS A 278 -5.10 -22.49 -25.84
C LYS A 278 -4.36 -22.22 -24.52
N LYS A 279 -4.67 -22.97 -23.45
CA LYS A 279 -4.00 -22.83 -22.14
C LYS A 279 -2.47 -23.02 -22.23
N LYS A 280 -2.00 -24.01 -23.01
CA LYS A 280 -0.57 -24.21 -23.24
C LYS A 280 0.05 -23.04 -24.02
N ASN A 281 -0.50 -22.72 -25.19
CA ASN A 281 0.02 -21.67 -26.07
C ASN A 281 0.02 -20.28 -25.39
N MET A 282 -1.00 -19.95 -24.60
CA MET A 282 -1.09 -18.68 -23.87
C MET A 282 -0.03 -18.57 -22.78
N GLN A 283 0.26 -19.67 -22.07
CA GLN A 283 1.34 -19.71 -21.09
C GLN A 283 2.71 -19.59 -21.78
N SER A 284 2.95 -20.34 -22.86
CA SER A 284 4.16 -20.24 -23.67
C SER A 284 4.41 -18.83 -24.19
N LEU A 285 3.39 -18.19 -24.77
CA LEU A 285 3.43 -16.83 -25.29
C LEU A 285 3.84 -15.82 -24.21
N LEU A 286 3.12 -15.81 -23.08
CA LEU A 286 3.33 -14.81 -22.03
C LEU A 286 4.61 -15.05 -21.23
N LEU A 287 4.98 -16.30 -20.94
CA LEU A 287 6.23 -16.63 -20.23
C LEU A 287 7.46 -16.39 -21.13
N GLY A 288 7.35 -16.68 -22.43
CA GLY A 288 8.40 -16.43 -23.41
C GLY A 288 8.63 -14.93 -23.65
N MET A 289 7.56 -14.15 -23.86
CA MET A 289 7.68 -12.69 -23.96
C MET A 289 8.07 -12.02 -22.64
N ALA A 290 7.91 -12.69 -21.49
CA ALA A 290 8.44 -12.22 -20.21
C ALA A 290 9.95 -12.48 -20.04
N GLY A 291 10.59 -13.32 -20.87
CA GLY A 291 11.96 -13.77 -20.64
C GLY A 291 12.09 -14.73 -19.45
N LEU A 292 11.00 -15.42 -19.09
CA LEU A 292 10.89 -16.19 -17.84
C LEU A 292 10.88 -17.70 -18.03
N LEU A 293 10.97 -18.19 -19.26
CA LEU A 293 11.17 -19.62 -19.55
C LEU A 293 12.54 -20.10 -19.05
N PRO A 294 12.66 -21.35 -18.57
CA PRO A 294 13.94 -21.95 -18.18
C PRO A 294 15.08 -21.80 -19.20
N GLN A 295 14.81 -22.04 -20.49
CA GLN A 295 15.77 -21.89 -21.58
C GLN A 295 16.31 -20.45 -21.73
N GLN A 296 15.44 -19.44 -21.50
CA GLN A 296 15.82 -18.02 -21.53
C GLN A 296 16.64 -17.58 -20.31
N ARG A 297 16.78 -18.45 -19.30
CA ARG A 297 17.43 -18.16 -18.01
C ARG A 297 18.63 -19.06 -17.75
N ASN A 298 19.10 -19.79 -18.77
CA ASN A 298 20.21 -20.76 -18.68
C ASN A 298 20.06 -21.74 -17.51
N LYS A 299 18.84 -22.21 -17.25
CA LYS A 299 18.57 -23.19 -16.21
C LYS A 299 18.89 -24.60 -16.71
N LYS A 300 19.54 -25.40 -15.86
CA LYS A 300 19.79 -26.82 -16.15
C LYS A 300 18.45 -27.60 -16.18
N PRO A 301 18.38 -28.70 -16.94
CA PRO A 301 17.30 -29.68 -16.83
C PRO A 301 17.14 -30.17 -15.38
N THR A 302 15.95 -30.68 -15.07
CA THR A 302 15.63 -31.28 -13.77
C THR A 302 15.37 -32.78 -13.91
N ASP A 303 15.74 -33.55 -12.90
CA ASP A 303 15.47 -34.99 -12.84
C ASP A 303 13.98 -35.30 -12.56
N ASP A 304 13.18 -34.30 -12.14
CA ASP A 304 11.74 -34.43 -11.98
C ASP A 304 11.04 -34.50 -13.34
N LYS A 305 10.64 -35.71 -13.75
CA LYS A 305 10.06 -35.99 -15.07
C LYS A 305 8.78 -35.19 -15.37
N GLU A 306 7.95 -34.94 -14.36
CA GLU A 306 6.71 -34.17 -14.52
C GLU A 306 7.02 -32.71 -14.89
N THR A 307 7.90 -32.07 -14.13
CA THR A 307 8.39 -30.72 -14.41
C THR A 307 9.15 -30.65 -15.75
N ALA A 308 10.03 -31.61 -16.04
CA ALA A 308 10.80 -31.64 -17.28
C ALA A 308 9.88 -31.73 -18.52
N ASN A 309 8.86 -32.59 -18.47
CA ASN A 309 7.87 -32.70 -19.54
C ASN A 309 7.08 -31.39 -19.71
N TYR A 310 6.60 -30.79 -18.61
CA TYR A 310 5.83 -29.53 -18.67
C TYR A 310 6.68 -28.36 -19.20
N ILE A 311 7.95 -28.25 -18.81
CA ILE A 311 8.88 -27.24 -19.35
C ILE A 311 9.06 -27.45 -20.86
N ASN A 312 9.39 -28.67 -21.29
CA ASN A 312 9.58 -28.99 -22.71
C ASN A 312 8.33 -28.66 -23.54
N ASP A 313 7.13 -28.97 -23.03
CA ASP A 313 5.85 -28.72 -23.69
C ASP A 313 5.59 -27.23 -23.93
N ILE A 314 5.96 -26.39 -22.95
CA ILE A 314 5.80 -24.94 -22.96
C ILE A 314 6.87 -24.28 -23.84
N GLU A 315 8.12 -24.73 -23.75
CA GLU A 315 9.26 -24.20 -24.51
C GLU A 315 9.17 -24.57 -26.00
N HIS A 316 8.75 -25.79 -26.34
CA HIS A 316 8.46 -26.17 -27.72
C HIS A 316 7.34 -25.30 -28.30
N ALA A 317 6.26 -25.05 -27.55
CA ALA A 317 5.18 -24.19 -28.02
C ALA A 317 5.64 -22.73 -28.18
N TRP A 318 6.50 -22.22 -27.28
CA TRP A 318 7.13 -20.90 -27.44
C TRP A 318 8.00 -20.84 -28.70
N ASN A 319 8.81 -21.88 -28.97
CA ASN A 319 9.74 -21.89 -30.09
C ASN A 319 9.03 -21.78 -31.45
N GLU A 320 7.79 -22.26 -31.56
CA GLU A 320 6.94 -22.06 -32.74
C GLU A 320 6.16 -20.73 -32.72
N ILE A 321 5.74 -20.27 -31.54
CA ILE A 321 5.00 -19.02 -31.33
C ILE A 321 5.85 -17.78 -31.63
N GLN A 322 7.11 -17.75 -31.16
CA GLN A 322 7.99 -16.58 -31.30
C GLN A 322 8.27 -16.21 -32.76
N LYS A 323 8.26 -17.21 -33.67
CA LYS A 323 8.44 -17.00 -35.12
C LYS A 323 7.37 -16.10 -35.76
N LYS A 324 6.24 -15.89 -35.07
CA LYS A 324 5.10 -15.08 -35.51
C LYS A 324 5.05 -13.69 -34.88
N ILE A 325 6.02 -13.35 -34.02
CA ILE A 325 5.99 -12.15 -33.18
C ILE A 325 7.20 -11.27 -33.52
N ASN A 326 6.93 -10.02 -33.92
CA ASN A 326 7.97 -9.05 -34.27
C ASN A 326 8.22 -8.05 -33.12
N ARG A 327 8.45 -8.56 -31.90
CA ARG A 327 8.76 -7.76 -30.71
C ARG A 327 9.68 -8.51 -29.77
N ASP A 328 10.62 -7.79 -29.18
CA ASP A 328 11.57 -8.37 -28.23
C ASP A 328 10.91 -8.76 -26.90
N PRO A 329 11.23 -9.95 -26.35
CA PRO A 329 10.91 -10.28 -24.97
C PRO A 329 11.46 -9.29 -23.95
N LEU A 330 10.86 -9.28 -22.76
CA LEU A 330 11.52 -8.80 -21.55
C LEU A 330 12.63 -9.78 -21.15
N THR A 331 13.47 -9.37 -20.22
CA THR A 331 14.57 -10.17 -19.65
C THR A 331 14.26 -10.55 -18.21
N LYS A 332 14.99 -11.54 -17.68
CA LYS A 332 14.95 -11.88 -16.24
C LYS A 332 15.19 -10.66 -15.32
N ASN A 333 15.98 -9.68 -15.75
CA ASN A 333 16.42 -8.56 -14.91
C ASN A 333 15.34 -7.49 -14.72
N ASP A 334 14.32 -7.46 -15.59
CA ASP A 334 13.16 -6.58 -15.45
C ASP A 334 12.27 -7.01 -14.26
N TRP A 335 12.40 -8.26 -13.79
CA TRP A 335 11.55 -8.84 -12.75
C TRP A 335 12.19 -8.84 -11.36
N SER A 336 11.55 -8.16 -10.41
CA SER A 336 11.94 -8.14 -9.01
C SER A 336 11.32 -9.29 -8.22
N TYR A 337 12.16 -10.08 -7.54
CA TYR A 337 11.74 -11.16 -6.62
C TYR A 337 11.90 -10.77 -5.13
N ALA A 338 12.54 -9.64 -4.83
CA ALA A 338 12.85 -9.22 -3.47
C ALA A 338 11.56 -8.93 -2.67
N GLY A 339 11.45 -9.48 -1.46
CA GLY A 339 10.28 -9.32 -0.60
C GLY A 339 8.99 -10.03 -1.06
N ILE A 340 9.04 -10.82 -2.15
CA ILE A 340 7.86 -11.51 -2.69
C ILE A 340 7.81 -12.95 -2.19
N ARG A 341 6.63 -13.43 -1.76
CA ARG A 341 6.41 -14.86 -1.46
C ARG A 341 6.33 -15.67 -2.76
N PRO A 342 6.85 -16.91 -2.85
CA PRO A 342 6.80 -17.73 -4.07
C PRO A 342 5.41 -17.85 -4.73
N ALA A 343 4.34 -17.89 -3.94
CA ALA A 343 2.95 -17.89 -4.43
C ALA A 343 2.54 -16.63 -5.24
N ASN A 344 3.34 -15.57 -5.21
CA ASN A 344 3.16 -14.30 -5.90
C ASN A 344 4.24 -14.03 -6.97
N PHE A 345 5.13 -14.98 -7.26
CA PHE A 345 6.20 -14.79 -8.26
C PHE A 345 5.62 -14.55 -9.68
N PRO A 346 6.33 -13.79 -10.54
CA PRO A 346 5.87 -13.44 -11.87
C PRO A 346 5.42 -14.64 -12.71
N GLU A 347 6.16 -15.75 -12.72
CA GLU A 347 5.84 -16.92 -13.52
C GLU A 347 4.45 -17.51 -13.18
N ARG A 348 4.16 -17.64 -11.88
CA ARG A 348 2.86 -18.13 -11.38
C ARG A 348 1.73 -17.12 -11.62
N ARG A 349 2.04 -15.83 -11.64
CA ARG A 349 1.08 -14.74 -11.92
C ARG A 349 0.77 -14.66 -13.43
N ILE A 350 1.76 -14.90 -14.28
CA ILE A 350 1.61 -15.06 -15.73
C ILE A 350 0.77 -16.31 -16.05
N ALA A 351 1.06 -17.46 -15.42
CA ALA A 351 0.25 -18.67 -15.58
C ALA A 351 -1.23 -18.45 -15.19
N ALA A 352 -1.49 -17.60 -14.19
CA ALA A 352 -2.85 -17.26 -13.78
C ALA A 352 -3.61 -16.49 -14.87
N ILE A 353 -3.04 -15.38 -15.37
CA ILE A 353 -3.68 -14.59 -16.43
C ILE A 353 -3.74 -15.34 -17.77
N ALA A 354 -2.78 -16.22 -18.05
CA ALA A 354 -2.82 -17.10 -19.22
C ALA A 354 -4.03 -18.06 -19.20
N ASN A 355 -4.36 -18.61 -18.03
CA ASN A 355 -5.56 -19.42 -17.86
C ASN A 355 -6.84 -18.57 -18.03
N ILE A 356 -6.90 -17.37 -17.44
CA ILE A 356 -8.03 -16.43 -17.59
C ILE A 356 -8.25 -16.06 -19.06
N LEU A 357 -7.21 -15.64 -19.78
CA LEU A 357 -7.32 -15.25 -21.20
C LEU A 357 -7.72 -16.42 -22.10
N SER A 358 -7.30 -17.65 -21.76
CA SER A 358 -7.69 -18.85 -22.50
C SER A 358 -9.18 -19.18 -22.28
N GLU A 359 -9.66 -19.09 -21.03
CA GLU A 359 -11.05 -19.34 -20.65
C GLU A 359 -11.99 -18.23 -21.17
N CYS A 360 -11.53 -16.98 -21.20
CA CYS A 360 -12.26 -15.84 -21.78
C CYS A 360 -12.03 -15.65 -23.29
N SER A 361 -11.37 -16.57 -24.00
CA SER A 361 -10.90 -16.33 -25.38
C SER A 361 -12.01 -15.94 -26.37
N SER A 362 -13.22 -16.48 -26.23
CA SER A 362 -14.36 -16.21 -27.11
C SER A 362 -15.12 -14.89 -26.87
N LEU A 363 -14.92 -14.24 -25.70
CA LEU A 363 -15.64 -13.00 -25.33
C LEU A 363 -14.71 -11.86 -24.90
N SER A 364 -13.44 -12.12 -24.62
CA SER A 364 -12.57 -11.30 -23.74
C SER A 364 -13.08 -11.18 -22.31
N ILE A 365 -12.19 -10.75 -21.41
CA ILE A 365 -12.52 -10.44 -20.02
C ILE A 365 -13.61 -9.35 -19.97
N PHE A 366 -13.51 -8.31 -20.82
CA PHE A 366 -14.41 -7.16 -20.75
C PHE A 366 -15.85 -7.50 -21.11
N ARG A 367 -16.12 -8.20 -22.23
CA ARG A 367 -17.51 -8.57 -22.58
C ARG A 367 -18.09 -9.61 -21.64
N TYR A 368 -17.26 -10.49 -21.05
CA TYR A 368 -17.72 -11.33 -19.95
C TYR A 368 -18.30 -10.48 -18.82
N LEU A 369 -17.57 -9.44 -18.36
CA LEU A 369 -18.05 -8.54 -17.30
C LEU A 369 -19.33 -7.79 -17.71
N LEU A 370 -19.45 -7.33 -18.96
CA LEU A 370 -20.68 -6.73 -19.46
C LEU A 370 -21.87 -7.72 -19.40
N SER A 371 -21.67 -8.97 -19.84
CA SER A 371 -22.71 -10.00 -19.79
C SER A 371 -23.16 -10.38 -18.38
N VAL A 372 -22.34 -10.10 -17.36
CA VAL A 372 -22.72 -10.24 -15.95
C VAL A 372 -23.54 -9.03 -15.51
N LEU A 373 -23.13 -7.81 -15.89
CA LEU A 373 -23.86 -6.57 -15.58
C LEU A 373 -25.26 -6.54 -16.22
N GLU A 374 -25.41 -7.00 -17.47
CA GLU A 374 -26.70 -7.07 -18.17
C GLU A 374 -27.69 -8.01 -17.44
N LYS A 375 -27.20 -9.09 -16.82
CA LYS A 375 -28.04 -10.01 -16.03
C LYS A 375 -28.51 -9.42 -14.70
N VAL A 376 -27.99 -8.26 -14.27
CA VAL A 376 -28.40 -7.60 -13.04
C VAL A 376 -29.82 -7.01 -13.13
N GLU A 377 -30.35 -6.79 -14.33
CA GLU A 377 -31.68 -6.16 -14.52
C GLU A 377 -32.86 -6.97 -13.94
N ASN A 378 -32.69 -8.29 -13.71
CA ASN A 378 -33.76 -9.21 -13.31
C ASN A 378 -33.98 -9.34 -11.79
N TYR A 379 -33.42 -8.45 -10.96
CA TYR A 379 -33.43 -8.59 -9.50
C TYR A 379 -34.11 -7.43 -8.78
N GLN A 380 -34.95 -7.77 -7.78
CA GLN A 380 -35.68 -6.78 -6.98
C GLN A 380 -34.98 -6.34 -5.67
N GLU A 381 -33.94 -7.06 -5.22
CA GLU A 381 -33.23 -6.76 -3.96
C GLU A 381 -31.76 -6.37 -4.17
N GLU A 382 -31.39 -5.13 -3.82
CA GLU A 382 -30.04 -4.59 -3.98
C GLU A 382 -28.93 -5.43 -3.29
N ARG A 383 -29.20 -6.03 -2.12
CA ARG A 383 -28.21 -6.89 -1.44
C ARG A 383 -27.93 -8.19 -2.19
N LYS A 384 -28.96 -8.82 -2.79
CA LYS A 384 -28.81 -10.05 -3.59
C LYS A 384 -28.08 -9.75 -4.91
N ILE A 385 -28.37 -8.59 -5.52
CA ILE A 385 -27.65 -8.06 -6.69
C ILE A 385 -26.15 -7.98 -6.41
N ILE A 386 -25.76 -7.19 -5.40
CA ILE A 386 -24.34 -6.91 -5.10
C ILE A 386 -23.59 -8.22 -4.83
N LYS A 387 -24.19 -9.13 -4.06
CA LYS A 387 -23.57 -10.43 -3.77
C LYS A 387 -23.33 -11.25 -5.05
N ARG A 388 -24.35 -11.44 -5.89
CA ARG A 388 -24.21 -12.23 -7.14
C ARG A 388 -23.23 -11.58 -8.12
N LEU A 389 -23.32 -10.27 -8.32
CA LEU A 389 -22.40 -9.51 -9.16
C LEU A 389 -20.94 -9.71 -8.73
N VAL A 390 -20.67 -9.66 -7.42
CA VAL A 390 -19.33 -9.92 -6.87
C VAL A 390 -18.91 -11.37 -7.08
N GLU A 391 -19.78 -12.35 -6.82
CA GLU A 391 -19.48 -13.77 -6.99
C GLU A 391 -19.18 -14.12 -8.45
N ASP A 392 -20.01 -13.65 -9.39
CA ASP A 392 -19.86 -13.86 -10.83
C ASP A 392 -18.58 -13.18 -11.37
N ILE A 393 -18.34 -11.91 -11.06
CA ILE A 393 -17.12 -11.19 -11.50
C ILE A 393 -15.85 -11.80 -10.86
N GLN A 394 -15.91 -12.28 -9.62
CA GLN A 394 -14.77 -12.96 -9.01
C GLN A 394 -14.56 -14.39 -9.53
N SER A 395 -15.58 -15.03 -10.11
CA SER A 395 -15.50 -16.40 -10.59
C SER A 395 -14.36 -16.61 -11.60
N ILE A 396 -14.17 -15.68 -12.54
CA ILE A 396 -13.09 -15.77 -13.55
C ILE A 396 -11.68 -15.72 -12.96
N PHE A 397 -11.51 -15.11 -11.77
CA PHE A 397 -10.21 -15.08 -11.08
C PHE A 397 -10.05 -16.26 -10.11
N LEU A 398 -11.14 -16.81 -9.59
CA LEU A 398 -11.14 -17.82 -8.53
C LEU A 398 -11.43 -19.25 -9.00
N GLY A 399 -11.93 -19.42 -10.23
CA GLY A 399 -12.25 -20.70 -10.87
C GLY A 399 -11.08 -21.33 -11.63
N ILE A 400 -10.02 -20.56 -11.91
CA ILE A 400 -8.86 -21.04 -12.68
C ILE A 400 -8.15 -22.23 -12.02
N SER A 401 -7.90 -23.25 -12.83
CA SER A 401 -7.10 -24.42 -12.51
C SER A 401 -6.04 -24.65 -13.60
N ASP A 402 -4.87 -25.13 -13.19
CA ASP A 402 -3.73 -25.38 -14.08
C ASP A 402 -3.04 -26.70 -13.69
N SER A 403 -2.67 -27.51 -14.68
CA SER A 403 -2.09 -28.82 -14.46
C SER A 403 -0.79 -28.79 -13.66
N TYR A 404 0.03 -27.74 -13.81
CA TYR A 404 1.31 -27.60 -13.15
C TYR A 404 1.26 -26.55 -12.03
N TRP A 405 0.80 -25.34 -12.35
CA TRP A 405 0.80 -24.22 -11.40
C TRP A 405 -0.26 -24.34 -10.31
N SER A 406 -1.25 -25.25 -10.38
CA SER A 406 -2.02 -25.57 -9.17
C SER A 406 -1.20 -26.37 -8.15
N TYR A 407 -0.12 -27.06 -8.55
CA TYR A 407 0.68 -27.91 -7.68
C TYR A 407 2.11 -27.39 -7.41
N HIS A 408 2.60 -26.40 -8.16
CA HIS A 408 3.95 -25.85 -7.99
C HIS A 408 3.93 -24.32 -7.81
N TYR A 409 4.70 -23.80 -6.84
CA TYR A 409 4.89 -22.35 -6.69
C TYR A 409 5.95 -21.79 -7.65
N THR A 410 6.91 -22.61 -8.06
CA THR A 410 8.04 -22.25 -8.93
C THR A 410 8.43 -23.45 -9.79
N TRP A 411 9.08 -23.20 -10.93
CA TRP A 411 9.55 -24.22 -11.90
C TRP A 411 10.32 -25.41 -11.31
N TYR A 412 10.97 -25.26 -10.15
CA TYR A 412 11.76 -26.32 -9.53
C TYR A 412 11.39 -26.49 -8.04
N GLY A 413 10.22 -26.00 -7.66
CA GLY A 413 9.68 -26.14 -6.31
C GLY A 413 9.08 -27.53 -6.12
N LYS A 414 9.18 -28.06 -4.89
CA LYS A 414 8.53 -29.33 -4.52
C LYS A 414 7.03 -29.30 -4.87
N LYS A 415 6.55 -30.38 -5.48
CA LYS A 415 5.13 -30.59 -5.75
C LYS A 415 4.32 -30.56 -4.46
N LEU A 416 3.22 -29.82 -4.45
CA LEU A 416 2.29 -29.74 -3.33
C LEU A 416 1.37 -30.97 -3.31
N ALA A 417 1.06 -31.50 -2.12
CA ALA A 417 0.17 -32.66 -1.97
C ALA A 417 -1.31 -32.39 -2.33
N LYS A 418 -1.71 -31.11 -2.40
CA LYS A 418 -3.06 -30.66 -2.78
C LYS A 418 -2.96 -29.45 -3.71
N PRO A 419 -3.88 -29.29 -4.69
CA PRO A 419 -3.88 -28.13 -5.55
C PRO A 419 -4.21 -26.86 -4.75
N VAL A 420 -3.46 -25.79 -5.01
CA VAL A 420 -3.68 -24.46 -4.45
C VAL A 420 -4.01 -23.47 -5.57
N LYS A 421 -5.00 -22.61 -5.32
CA LYS A 421 -5.49 -21.64 -6.32
C LYS A 421 -4.34 -20.77 -6.84
N LEU A 422 -4.38 -20.45 -8.13
CA LEU A 422 -3.40 -19.53 -8.72
C LEU A 422 -3.64 -18.12 -8.18
N LEU A 423 -4.90 -17.67 -8.06
CA LEU A 423 -5.28 -16.41 -7.41
C LEU A 423 -6.20 -16.65 -6.20
N GLY A 424 -5.95 -15.91 -5.11
CA GLY A 424 -6.76 -15.94 -3.89
C GLY A 424 -7.85 -14.86 -3.87
N LYS A 425 -8.85 -15.01 -2.99
CA LYS A 425 -10.00 -14.09 -2.85
C LYS A 425 -9.56 -12.64 -2.67
N GLU A 426 -8.63 -12.37 -1.76
CA GLU A 426 -8.03 -11.04 -1.53
C GLU A 426 -7.54 -10.39 -2.84
N ARG A 427 -6.90 -11.18 -3.71
CA ARG A 427 -6.31 -10.68 -4.94
C ARG A 427 -7.38 -10.39 -5.99
N ALA A 428 -8.39 -11.26 -6.11
CA ALA A 428 -9.57 -11.00 -6.93
C ALA A 428 -10.35 -9.77 -6.45
N SER A 429 -10.53 -9.58 -5.13
CA SER A 429 -11.14 -8.38 -4.55
C SER A 429 -10.32 -7.12 -4.84
N ASN A 430 -8.99 -7.18 -4.74
CA ASN A 430 -8.13 -6.06 -5.09
C ASN A 430 -8.26 -5.66 -6.57
N ILE A 431 -8.27 -6.62 -7.51
CA ILE A 431 -8.48 -6.34 -8.93
C ILE A 431 -9.88 -5.76 -9.15
N PHE A 432 -10.90 -6.36 -8.54
CA PHE A 432 -12.29 -5.91 -8.67
C PHE A 432 -12.47 -4.44 -8.26
N ILE A 433 -12.02 -4.08 -7.06
CA ILE A 433 -12.15 -2.73 -6.51
C ILE A 433 -11.24 -1.71 -7.23
N ASN A 434 -9.99 -2.06 -7.53
CA ASN A 434 -8.99 -1.08 -7.99
C ASN A 434 -8.84 -0.97 -9.50
N VAL A 435 -9.41 -1.89 -10.27
CA VAL A 435 -9.30 -1.96 -11.74
C VAL A 435 -10.69 -2.04 -12.37
N ILE A 436 -11.47 -3.06 -12.02
CA ILE A 436 -12.73 -3.36 -12.71
C ILE A 436 -13.79 -2.28 -12.46
N ILE A 437 -14.08 -1.93 -11.19
CA ILE A 437 -15.07 -0.89 -10.87
C ILE A 437 -14.72 0.46 -11.55
N PRO A 438 -13.48 1.00 -11.45
CA PRO A 438 -13.10 2.23 -12.15
C PRO A 438 -13.36 2.18 -13.66
N ILE A 439 -12.96 1.11 -14.34
CA ILE A 439 -13.11 0.99 -15.80
C ILE A 439 -14.59 0.87 -16.21
N LEU A 440 -15.38 0.11 -15.45
CA LEU A 440 -16.80 -0.05 -15.71
C LEU A 440 -17.62 1.22 -15.40
N LEU A 441 -17.17 2.06 -14.45
CA LEU A 441 -17.78 3.38 -14.21
C LEU A 441 -17.59 4.31 -15.42
N ILE A 442 -16.41 4.31 -16.05
CA ILE A 442 -16.15 5.07 -17.28
C ILE A 442 -17.05 4.55 -18.40
N TYR A 443 -17.16 3.23 -18.55
CA TYR A 443 -18.03 2.61 -19.55
C TYR A 443 -19.49 3.02 -19.35
N ALA A 444 -20.01 2.91 -18.12
CA ALA A 444 -21.37 3.28 -17.78
C ALA A 444 -21.66 4.75 -18.12
N ARG A 445 -20.76 5.67 -17.75
CA ARG A 445 -20.88 7.11 -18.06
C ARG A 445 -20.85 7.41 -19.56
N LYS A 446 -19.88 6.84 -20.29
CA LYS A 446 -19.76 7.04 -21.76
C LYS A 446 -20.98 6.53 -22.54
N HIS A 447 -21.74 5.58 -21.99
CA HIS A 447 -22.97 5.05 -22.59
C HIS A 447 -24.26 5.51 -21.86
N SER A 448 -24.15 6.51 -20.97
CA SER A 448 -25.26 7.04 -20.16
C SER A 448 -26.07 5.98 -19.38
N ASN A 449 -25.45 4.84 -19.04
CA ASN A 449 -26.10 3.73 -18.36
C ASN A 449 -26.09 3.95 -16.83
N THR A 450 -27.01 4.79 -16.38
CA THR A 450 -27.20 5.16 -14.96
C THR A 450 -27.53 3.97 -14.06
N LYS A 451 -28.13 2.88 -14.58
CA LYS A 451 -28.39 1.64 -13.83
C LYS A 451 -27.09 0.96 -13.44
N ILE A 452 -26.21 0.71 -14.41
CA ILE A 452 -24.89 0.08 -14.17
C ILE A 452 -24.06 0.97 -13.25
N GLU A 453 -24.03 2.29 -13.48
CA GLU A 453 -23.33 3.23 -12.62
C GLU A 453 -23.82 3.17 -11.16
N LYS A 454 -25.15 3.19 -10.94
CA LYS A 454 -25.74 3.04 -9.60
C LYS A 454 -25.31 1.72 -8.94
N VAL A 455 -25.37 0.60 -9.66
CA VAL A 455 -24.99 -0.73 -9.12
C VAL A 455 -23.50 -0.78 -8.77
N LEU A 456 -22.62 -0.20 -9.59
CA LEU A 456 -21.17 -0.14 -9.31
C LEU A 456 -20.87 0.70 -8.06
N HIS A 457 -21.49 1.89 -7.93
CA HIS A 457 -21.35 2.71 -6.72
C HIS A 457 -21.92 2.04 -5.47
N LEU A 458 -23.09 1.38 -5.57
CA LEU A 458 -23.65 0.60 -4.46
C LEU A 458 -22.76 -0.58 -4.08
N THR A 459 -22.18 -1.27 -5.06
CA THR A 459 -21.24 -2.37 -4.81
C THR A 459 -19.99 -1.85 -4.09
N TYR A 460 -19.37 -0.78 -4.59
CA TYR A 460 -18.19 -0.16 -3.98
C TYR A 460 -18.45 0.31 -2.53
N ARG A 461 -19.59 0.98 -2.30
CA ARG A 461 -20.01 1.48 -0.99
C ARG A 461 -20.23 0.36 0.04
N ASN A 462 -20.78 -0.79 -0.38
CA ASN A 462 -21.19 -1.87 0.51
C ASN A 462 -20.22 -3.07 0.54
N TYR A 463 -19.14 -3.05 -0.25
CA TYR A 463 -18.13 -4.10 -0.21
C TYR A 463 -17.38 -4.10 1.13
N THR A 464 -17.17 -5.27 1.73
CA THR A 464 -16.46 -5.44 3.01
C THR A 464 -14.97 -5.06 2.89
N PRO A 465 -14.36 -4.33 3.84
CA PRO A 465 -12.96 -3.90 3.76
C PRO A 465 -11.99 -5.01 3.28
N LEU A 466 -11.02 -4.63 2.46
CA LEU A 466 -9.94 -5.53 2.05
C LEU A 466 -8.98 -5.77 3.22
N PRO A 467 -8.09 -6.78 3.17
CA PRO A 467 -7.07 -6.95 4.18
C PRO A 467 -6.21 -5.70 4.39
N ASP A 468 -5.85 -5.45 5.64
CA ASP A 468 -5.12 -4.24 6.03
C ASP A 468 -3.67 -4.23 5.53
N THR A 469 -3.24 -3.08 5.02
CA THR A 469 -1.86 -2.79 4.63
C THR A 469 -1.16 -1.95 5.70
N SER A 470 0.14 -1.70 5.52
CA SER A 470 0.88 -0.72 6.33
C SER A 470 0.17 0.63 6.37
N VAL A 471 -0.32 1.12 5.22
CA VAL A 471 -1.02 2.40 5.10
C VAL A 471 -2.37 2.41 5.82
N THR A 472 -3.21 1.37 5.71
CA THR A 472 -4.52 1.39 6.41
C THR A 472 -4.37 1.24 7.92
N LYS A 473 -3.40 0.44 8.38
CA LYS A 473 -3.02 0.37 9.79
C LYS A 473 -2.52 1.71 10.29
N PHE A 474 -1.56 2.31 9.57
CA PHE A 474 -0.99 3.63 9.90
C PHE A 474 -2.07 4.70 9.98
N MET A 475 -2.94 4.82 8.97
CA MET A 475 -3.98 5.85 8.95
C MET A 475 -5.07 5.61 9.99
N GLY A 476 -5.49 4.36 10.19
CA GLY A 476 -6.43 4.01 11.27
C GLY A 476 -5.86 4.37 12.64
N ASN A 477 -4.59 4.07 12.87
CA ASN A 477 -3.88 4.39 14.09
C ASN A 477 -3.66 5.92 14.25
N ARG A 478 -3.25 6.63 13.19
CA ARG A 478 -2.99 8.08 13.19
C ARG A 478 -4.24 8.94 13.37
N ILE A 479 -5.38 8.50 12.82
CA ILE A 479 -6.67 9.20 12.94
C ILE A 479 -7.36 8.82 14.26
N PHE A 480 -7.47 7.53 14.59
CA PHE A 480 -8.35 7.09 15.70
C PHE A 480 -7.62 6.82 17.01
N GLY A 481 -6.28 6.73 17.04
CA GLY A 481 -5.48 6.36 18.21
C GLY A 481 -5.64 4.90 18.68
N GLN A 482 -6.83 4.32 18.50
CA GLN A 482 -7.21 2.99 18.96
C GLN A 482 -7.67 2.08 17.81
N PRO A 483 -7.07 0.89 17.63
CA PRO A 483 -7.45 -0.05 16.57
C PRO A 483 -8.91 -0.54 16.59
N ASN A 484 -9.58 -0.50 17.74
CA ASN A 484 -10.97 -0.96 17.87
C ASN A 484 -11.99 0.06 17.35
N VAL A 485 -11.79 1.35 17.63
CA VAL A 485 -12.63 2.45 17.12
C VAL A 485 -12.52 2.51 15.59
N SER A 486 -11.28 2.42 15.09
CA SER A 486 -10.95 2.31 13.66
C SER A 486 -11.81 1.27 12.92
N LYS A 487 -11.91 0.04 13.44
CA LYS A 487 -12.69 -1.05 12.82
C LYS A 487 -14.21 -0.83 12.78
N LYS A 488 -14.78 -0.10 13.75
CA LYS A 488 -16.22 0.24 13.78
C LYS A 488 -16.58 1.21 12.65
N ILE A 489 -15.70 2.19 12.42
CA ILE A 489 -15.91 3.29 11.47
C ILE A 489 -15.57 2.85 10.04
N ILE A 490 -14.44 2.16 9.84
CA ILE A 490 -13.96 1.66 8.53
C ILE A 490 -14.65 0.32 8.22
N ASN A 491 -15.97 0.35 8.08
CA ASN A 491 -16.81 -0.83 7.86
C ASN A 491 -17.06 -1.15 6.37
N SER A 492 -16.47 -0.39 5.45
CA SER A 492 -16.58 -0.61 4.00
C SER A 492 -15.26 -0.34 3.26
N VAL A 493 -15.14 -0.92 2.05
CA VAL A 493 -14.04 -0.62 1.13
C VAL A 493 -13.98 0.85 0.80
N ARG A 494 -15.12 1.53 0.60
CA ARG A 494 -15.15 2.97 0.33
C ARG A 494 -14.39 3.74 1.42
N ARG A 495 -14.69 3.50 2.70
CA ARG A 495 -14.01 4.18 3.81
C ARG A 495 -12.54 3.79 3.94
N GLN A 496 -12.21 2.53 3.65
CA GLN A 496 -10.82 2.08 3.60
C GLN A 496 -10.03 2.75 2.45
N GLN A 497 -10.66 2.95 1.29
CA GLN A 497 -10.12 3.75 0.20
C GLN A 497 -9.98 5.23 0.60
N GLY A 498 -10.91 5.76 1.41
CA GLY A 498 -10.78 7.09 2.02
C GLY A 498 -9.49 7.26 2.83
N LEU A 499 -9.10 6.26 3.65
CA LEU A 499 -7.81 6.30 4.35
C LEU A 499 -6.62 6.44 3.41
N TYR A 500 -6.58 5.66 2.33
CA TYR A 500 -5.50 5.75 1.35
C TYR A 500 -5.50 7.08 0.58
N GLN A 501 -6.65 7.75 0.46
CA GLN A 501 -6.75 9.05 -0.20
C GLN A 501 -6.20 10.15 0.71
N ILE A 502 -6.65 10.19 1.97
CA ILE A 502 -6.12 11.11 3.00
C ILE A 502 -4.62 10.88 3.22
N PHE A 503 -4.16 9.63 3.17
CA PHE A 503 -2.73 9.33 3.19
C PHE A 503 -2.01 10.00 2.03
N LYS A 504 -2.40 9.71 0.78
CA LYS A 504 -1.74 10.22 -0.42
C LYS A 504 -1.76 11.75 -0.51
N ASP A 505 -2.91 12.37 -0.21
CA ASP A 505 -3.10 13.80 -0.42
C ASP A 505 -2.38 14.64 0.66
N PHE A 506 -2.21 14.10 1.88
CA PHE A 506 -1.68 14.84 3.02
C PHE A 506 -0.52 14.18 3.76
N CYS A 507 -0.62 12.90 4.11
CA CYS A 507 0.40 12.27 4.97
C CYS A 507 1.65 11.84 4.19
N GLU A 508 1.50 11.35 2.96
CA GLU A 508 2.59 10.98 2.03
C GLU A 508 3.28 12.21 1.42
N ASN A 509 2.66 13.38 1.54
CA ASN A 509 3.10 14.60 0.89
C ASN A 509 4.04 15.41 1.80
N ASP A 510 5.35 15.32 1.56
CA ASP A 510 6.38 16.04 2.30
C ASP A 510 6.19 17.57 2.36
N ASN A 511 5.32 18.17 1.53
CA ASN A 511 5.02 19.60 1.61
C ASN A 511 3.91 19.96 2.62
N MET A 512 3.16 18.98 3.14
CA MET A 512 1.96 19.19 3.95
C MET A 512 2.10 18.66 5.39
N SER A 513 2.51 19.53 6.31
CA SER A 513 2.52 19.21 7.75
C SER A 513 1.12 18.88 8.26
N CYS A 514 1.04 18.02 9.28
CA CYS A 514 -0.22 17.44 9.78
C CYS A 514 -1.26 18.49 10.23
N ASN A 515 -0.81 19.62 10.78
CA ASN A 515 -1.65 20.74 11.19
C ASN A 515 -2.19 21.58 10.01
N LYS A 516 -1.91 21.18 8.77
CA LYS A 516 -2.44 21.79 7.53
C LYS A 516 -3.28 20.80 6.70
N CYS A 517 -3.47 19.56 7.15
CA CYS A 517 -4.26 18.59 6.39
C CYS A 517 -5.77 18.93 6.46
N ALA A 518 -6.51 18.67 5.37
CA ALA A 518 -7.93 19.05 5.31
C ALA A 518 -8.77 18.41 6.41
N LEU A 519 -8.43 17.17 6.82
CA LEU A 519 -9.09 16.50 7.94
C LEU A 519 -8.95 17.31 9.24
N TYR A 520 -7.72 17.66 9.63
CA TYR A 520 -7.45 18.46 10.82
C TYR A 520 -8.13 19.83 10.75
N LEU A 521 -7.92 20.57 9.65
CA LEU A 521 -8.50 21.91 9.47
C LEU A 521 -10.03 21.92 9.47
N SER A 522 -10.69 20.82 9.06
CA SER A 522 -12.15 20.71 9.14
C SER A 522 -12.69 20.40 10.55
N MET A 523 -11.82 20.24 11.55
CA MET A 523 -12.17 20.00 12.96
C MET A 523 -11.72 21.15 13.88
N VAL A 524 -10.61 21.82 13.57
CA VAL A 524 -10.16 23.01 14.29
C VAL A 524 -11.20 24.14 14.17
N LYS A 525 -11.50 24.78 15.30
CA LYS A 525 -12.22 26.05 15.36
C LYS A 525 -11.20 27.20 15.40
N ASP A 526 -11.48 28.27 14.64
CA ASP A 526 -10.81 29.58 14.80
C ASP A 526 -11.16 30.23 16.16
#